data_AF-A0A448XS43-F1
#
_entry.id   AF-A0A448XS43-F1
#
_cell.length_a   1.000
_cell.length_b   1.000
_cell.length_c   1.000
_cell.angle_alpha   90.00
_cell.angle_beta   90.00
_cell.angle_gamma   90.00
#
_symmetry.space_group_name_H-M   'P 1'
#
loop_
_entity.id
_entity.type
_entity.pdbx_description
1 polymer ?
#
loop_
_entity_poly.entity_id
_entity_poly.type
_entity_poly.pdbx_seq_one_letter_code
_entity_poly.pdbx_strand_id
1 'polypeptide(L)'
;MTVVYAPVALEYKLKAYSVKVVLNFTHLLERTPIPISPCLFVSTMLTPNDVYDTASSIGQDCQMLIDQHGPEILSSLMPKVVSILEELEECTSCFEKEQEEISRLQSVIKTLKEEKQSRIDGRNTYDKGLEQLEQSWFTETRDLLA
;
A
#
# COMPACT_ATOMS: atom_id res chain seq x y z
N MET A 1 30.34 9.15 -46.02
CA MET A 1 28.92 9.56 -45.98
C MET A 1 28.26 8.81 -44.84
N THR A 2 27.90 9.57 -43.81
CA THR A 2 27.05 9.18 -42.67
C THR A 2 25.67 8.76 -43.16
N VAL A 3 25.15 7.64 -42.67
CA VAL A 3 23.76 7.54 -42.16
C VAL A 3 23.73 6.48 -41.05
N VAL A 4 23.71 6.97 -39.81
CA VAL A 4 23.38 6.25 -38.59
C VAL A 4 21.87 6.09 -38.55
N TYR A 5 21.35 4.88 -38.72
CA TYR A 5 19.94 4.55 -38.46
C TYR A 5 19.91 3.21 -37.73
N ALA A 6 19.56 3.23 -36.44
CA ALA A 6 18.74 2.22 -35.74
C ALA A 6 18.80 2.23 -34.18
N PRO A 7 19.13 3.31 -33.44
CA PRO A 7 18.95 3.25 -31.97
C PRO A 7 17.47 3.44 -31.56
N VAL A 8 16.66 4.10 -32.38
CA VAL A 8 15.27 4.43 -32.03
C VAL A 8 14.39 3.16 -32.02
N ALA A 9 14.76 2.13 -32.80
CA ALA A 9 14.04 0.87 -33.01
C ALA A 9 13.63 0.12 -31.73
N LEU A 10 14.56 0.08 -30.77
CA LEU A 10 14.38 -0.65 -29.52
C LEU A 10 13.62 0.18 -28.48
N GLU A 11 13.78 1.50 -28.47
CA GLU A 11 13.14 2.37 -27.47
C GLU A 11 11.61 2.32 -27.55
N TYR A 12 11.03 2.37 -28.76
CA TYR A 12 9.57 2.30 -28.88
C TYR A 12 9.01 0.91 -28.53
N LYS A 13 9.80 -0.16 -28.69
CA LYS A 13 9.40 -1.51 -28.28
C LYS A 13 9.40 -1.68 -26.76
N LEU A 14 10.41 -1.13 -26.09
CA LEU A 14 10.49 -1.11 -24.61
C LEU A 14 9.39 -0.26 -24.00
N LYS A 15 9.13 0.94 -24.54
CA LYS A 15 8.01 1.79 -24.10
C LYS A 15 6.65 1.12 -24.29
N ALA A 16 6.45 0.43 -25.42
CA ALA A 16 5.22 -0.32 -25.67
C ALA A 16 5.06 -1.54 -24.74
N TYR A 17 6.15 -2.19 -24.34
CA TYR A 17 6.11 -3.28 -23.35
C TYR A 17 5.76 -2.77 -21.95
N SER A 18 6.36 -1.65 -21.51
CA SER A 18 5.97 -1.00 -20.24
C SER A 18 4.52 -0.58 -20.24
N VAL A 19 4.01 0.01 -21.33
CA VAL A 19 2.60 0.45 -21.41
C VAL A 19 1.64 -0.75 -21.46
N LYS A 20 2.00 -1.85 -22.13
CA LYS A 20 1.18 -3.07 -22.17
C LYS A 20 1.11 -3.80 -20.83
N VAL A 21 2.20 -3.79 -20.05
CA VAL A 21 2.17 -4.32 -18.68
C VAL A 21 1.25 -3.47 -17.81
N VAL A 22 1.29 -2.14 -17.93
CA VAL A 22 0.44 -1.22 -17.14
C VAL A 22 -1.05 -1.33 -17.49
N LEU A 23 -1.41 -1.56 -18.76
CA LEU A 23 -2.82 -1.54 -19.18
C LEU A 23 -3.59 -2.84 -18.93
N ASN A 24 -2.92 -4.00 -18.81
CA ASN A 24 -3.60 -5.29 -18.59
C ASN A 24 -4.11 -5.52 -17.15
N PHE A 25 -3.79 -4.65 -16.19
CA PHE A 25 -4.27 -4.75 -14.81
C PHE A 25 -5.53 -3.93 -14.52
N THR A 26 -6.01 -3.15 -15.49
CA THR A 26 -7.13 -2.22 -15.32
C THR A 26 -8.49 -2.89 -15.10
N HIS A 27 -8.64 -4.18 -15.44
CA HIS A 27 -9.92 -4.89 -15.33
C HIS A 27 -10.12 -5.65 -14.00
N LEU A 28 -9.14 -5.64 -13.08
CA LEU A 28 -9.22 -6.36 -11.80
C LEU A 28 -9.41 -5.45 -10.57
N LEU A 29 -9.54 -4.14 -10.79
CA LEU A 29 -9.60 -3.11 -9.72
C LEU A 29 -11.03 -2.69 -9.32
N GLU A 30 -12.06 -3.44 -9.69
CA GLU A 30 -13.44 -2.97 -9.49
C GLU A 30 -14.07 -3.29 -8.12
N ARG A 31 -13.35 -3.87 -7.15
CA ARG A 31 -13.96 -4.25 -5.85
C ARG A 31 -13.14 -4.07 -4.57
N THR A 32 -12.25 -3.09 -4.49
CA THR A 32 -11.68 -2.66 -3.20
C THR A 32 -11.60 -1.14 -3.10
N PRO A 33 -11.98 -0.54 -1.95
CA PRO A 33 -11.88 0.90 -1.77
C PRO A 33 -10.40 1.27 -1.60
N ILE A 34 -10.02 2.38 -2.24
CA ILE A 34 -8.72 3.07 -2.22
C ILE A 34 -7.76 2.56 -3.33
N PRO A 35 -7.49 3.38 -4.37
CA PRO A 35 -6.56 3.03 -5.44
C PRO A 35 -5.15 3.17 -4.89
N ILE A 36 -4.51 2.06 -4.57
CA ILE A 36 -3.12 2.06 -4.17
C ILE A 36 -2.28 2.08 -5.46
N SER A 37 -1.40 3.06 -5.54
CA SER A 37 -0.53 3.38 -6.67
C SER A 37 0.19 2.16 -7.28
N PRO A 38 0.68 2.25 -8.53
CA PRO A 38 1.39 1.17 -9.24
C PRO A 38 2.57 0.54 -8.49
N CYS A 39 3.09 1.19 -7.44
CA CYS A 39 4.13 0.67 -6.55
C CYS A 39 3.69 -0.58 -5.77
N LEU A 40 2.37 -0.83 -5.60
CA LEU A 40 1.86 -1.97 -4.82
C LEU A 40 2.16 -3.34 -5.46
N PHE A 41 2.53 -3.41 -6.73
CA PHE A 41 2.77 -4.68 -7.40
C PHE A 41 4.17 -5.27 -7.15
N VAL A 42 5.14 -4.48 -6.64
CA VAL A 42 6.53 -4.93 -6.48
C VAL A 42 6.84 -5.47 -5.07
N SER A 43 6.19 -4.97 -4.01
CA SER A 43 6.66 -5.24 -2.64
C SER A 43 5.51 -5.65 -1.73
N THR A 44 5.37 -6.95 -1.48
CA THR A 44 4.54 -7.40 -0.35
C THR A 44 5.25 -7.34 1.00
N MET A 45 6.57 -7.19 1.08
CA MET A 45 7.33 -6.94 2.34
C MET A 45 8.78 -6.58 2.00
N LEU A 46 9.03 -5.43 1.38
CA LEU A 46 10.40 -4.93 1.28
C LEU A 46 10.59 -3.91 2.42
N THR A 47 11.59 -4.12 3.26
CA THR A 47 12.02 -3.19 4.31
C THR A 47 13.31 -2.49 3.89
N PRO A 48 13.66 -1.34 4.49
CA PRO A 48 14.95 -0.71 4.26
C PRO A 48 16.12 -1.67 4.51
N ASN A 49 15.96 -2.60 5.45
CA ASN A 49 16.96 -3.63 5.75
C ASN A 49 17.20 -4.56 4.55
N ASP A 50 16.15 -4.96 3.84
CA ASP A 50 16.25 -5.80 2.64
C ASP A 50 16.97 -5.05 1.50
N VAL A 51 16.81 -3.73 1.41
CA VAL A 51 17.53 -2.88 0.47
C VAL A 51 19.03 -2.85 0.81
N TYR A 52 19.39 -2.74 2.09
CA TYR A 52 20.79 -2.77 2.52
C TYR A 52 21.46 -4.13 2.28
N ASP A 53 20.77 -5.24 2.55
CA ASP A 53 21.29 -6.58 2.28
C ASP A 53 21.53 -6.78 0.77
N THR A 54 20.60 -6.31 -0.06
CA THR A 54 20.73 -6.32 -1.52
C THR A 54 21.90 -5.42 -1.98
N ALA A 55 22.04 -4.22 -1.42
CA ALA A 55 23.14 -3.31 -1.71
C ALA A 55 24.51 -3.91 -1.37
N SER A 56 24.59 -4.64 -0.25
CA SER A 56 25.82 -5.33 0.18
C SER A 56 26.21 -6.45 -0.79
N SER A 57 25.23 -7.25 -1.24
CA SER A 57 25.45 -8.28 -2.26
C SER A 57 25.95 -7.67 -3.58
N ILE A 58 25.31 -6.58 -4.04
CA ILE A 58 25.72 -5.87 -5.26
C ILE A 58 27.13 -5.29 -5.10
N GLY A 59 27.46 -4.74 -3.93
CA GLY A 59 28.79 -4.21 -3.63
C GLY A 59 29.89 -5.29 -3.71
N GLN A 60 29.61 -6.50 -3.23
CA GLN A 60 30.54 -7.63 -3.32
C GLN A 60 30.76 -8.06 -4.78
N ASP A 61 29.70 -8.14 -5.57
CA ASP A 61 29.80 -8.48 -7.00
C ASP A 61 30.58 -7.41 -7.78
N CYS A 62 30.33 -6.14 -7.48
CA CYS A 62 31.09 -5.02 -8.04
C CYS A 62 32.57 -5.10 -7.65
N GLN A 63 32.88 -5.44 -6.40
CA GLN A 63 34.27 -5.58 -5.95
C GLN A 63 35.01 -6.71 -6.70
N MET A 64 34.36 -7.86 -6.91
CA MET A 64 34.95 -8.95 -7.70
C MET A 64 35.26 -8.53 -9.13
N LEU A 65 34.40 -7.71 -9.76
CA LEU A 65 34.62 -7.18 -11.10
C LEU A 65 35.79 -6.19 -11.15
N ILE A 66 35.94 -5.35 -10.13
CA ILE A 66 37.08 -4.43 -9.99
C ILE A 66 38.38 -5.22 -9.88
N ASP A 67 38.40 -6.28 -9.08
CA ASP A 67 39.58 -7.11 -8.86
C ASP A 67 40.03 -7.83 -10.15
N GLN A 68 39.10 -8.20 -11.03
CA GLN A 68 39.40 -8.92 -12.28
C GLN A 68 39.69 -8.02 -13.49
N HIS A 69 39.03 -6.87 -13.60
CA HIS A 69 39.04 -6.05 -14.81
C HIS A 69 39.45 -4.59 -14.59
N GLY A 70 39.72 -4.21 -13.34
CA GLY A 70 40.08 -2.85 -12.95
C GLY A 70 38.86 -1.94 -12.72
N PRO A 71 39.04 -0.86 -11.96
CA PRO A 71 37.94 -0.01 -11.49
C PRO A 71 37.28 0.85 -12.60
N GLU A 72 37.97 1.04 -13.72
CA GLU A 72 37.53 1.91 -14.82
C GLU A 72 36.17 1.51 -15.41
N ILE A 73 35.86 0.20 -15.43
CA ILE A 73 34.62 -0.34 -15.99
C ILE A 73 33.39 0.07 -15.15
N LEU A 74 33.55 0.14 -13.82
CA LEU A 74 32.46 0.46 -12.90
C LEU A 74 32.43 1.94 -12.49
N SER A 75 33.46 2.71 -12.81
CA SER A 75 33.57 4.15 -12.47
C SER A 75 32.32 4.97 -12.84
N SER A 76 31.71 4.66 -13.99
CA SER A 76 30.51 5.34 -14.50
C SER A 76 29.19 4.66 -14.14
N LEU A 77 29.23 3.38 -13.75
CA LEU A 77 28.05 2.58 -13.40
C LEU A 77 27.75 2.69 -11.91
N MET A 78 28.77 2.73 -11.05
CA MET A 78 28.59 2.80 -9.60
C MET A 78 27.72 3.96 -9.14
N PRO A 79 27.91 5.21 -9.61
CA PRO A 79 27.04 6.31 -9.21
C PRO A 79 25.56 6.08 -9.56
N LYS A 80 25.28 5.35 -10.66
CA LYS A 80 23.91 5.01 -11.06
C LYS A 80 23.31 3.92 -10.20
N VAL A 81 24.12 2.91 -9.83
CA VAL A 81 23.70 1.85 -8.91
C VAL A 81 23.37 2.43 -7.54
N VAL A 82 24.20 3.33 -7.03
CA VAL A 82 23.95 4.05 -5.78
C VAL A 82 22.66 4.87 -5.88
N SER A 83 22.49 5.69 -6.92
CA SER A 83 21.27 6.50 -7.12
C SER A 83 20.00 5.65 -7.13
N ILE A 84 20.01 4.49 -7.78
CA ILE A 84 18.84 3.59 -7.83
C ILE A 84 18.57 2.97 -6.45
N LEU A 85 19.61 2.61 -5.69
CA LEU A 85 19.47 2.07 -4.34
C LEU A 85 18.96 3.14 -3.36
N GLU A 86 19.40 4.39 -3.50
CA GLU A 86 18.89 5.53 -2.72
C GLU A 86 17.40 5.81 -3.03
N GLU A 87 17.03 5.84 -4.31
CA GLU A 87 15.62 5.98 -4.73
C GLU A 87 14.75 4.82 -4.21
N LEU A 88 15.29 3.60 -4.19
CA LEU A 88 14.60 2.42 -3.66
C LEU A 88 14.43 2.48 -2.14
N GLU A 89 15.43 2.95 -1.41
CA GLU A 89 15.34 3.18 0.04
C GLU A 89 14.28 4.23 0.36
N GLU A 90 14.26 5.35 -0.36
CA GLU A 90 13.25 6.39 -0.18
C GLU A 90 11.84 5.87 -0.49
N CYS A 91 11.68 5.12 -1.57
CA CYS A 91 10.42 4.45 -1.91
C CYS A 91 9.97 3.49 -0.81
N THR A 92 10.90 2.71 -0.24
CA THR A 92 10.61 1.73 0.80
C THR A 92 10.22 2.41 2.12
N SER A 93 10.93 3.47 2.52
CA SER A 93 10.58 4.27 3.69
C SER A 93 9.24 4.98 3.55
N CYS A 94 8.94 5.50 2.35
CA CYS A 94 7.64 6.10 2.07
C CYS A 94 6.52 5.07 2.20
N PHE A 95 6.72 3.88 1.63
CA PHE A 95 5.76 2.79 1.70
C PHE A 95 5.49 2.34 3.13
N GLU A 96 6.50 2.20 3.99
CA GLU A 96 6.30 1.86 5.41
C GLU A 96 5.42 2.89 6.14
N LYS A 97 5.67 4.18 5.90
CA LYS A 97 4.87 5.27 6.49
C LYS A 97 3.43 5.26 5.98
N GLU A 98 3.24 5.09 4.68
CA GLU A 98 1.91 4.98 4.09
C GLU A 98 1.15 3.77 4.63
N GLN A 99 1.84 2.63 4.78
CA GLN A 99 1.25 1.40 5.32
C GLN A 99 0.89 1.53 6.81
N GLU A 100 1.70 2.23 7.60
CA GLU A 100 1.40 2.58 8.99
C GLU A 100 0.15 3.45 9.06
N GLU A 101 0.06 4.49 8.23
CA GLU A 101 -1.08 5.41 8.20
C GLU A 101 -2.37 4.70 7.74
N ILE A 102 -2.29 3.83 6.73
CA ILE A 102 -3.41 2.99 6.31
C ILE A 102 -3.88 2.12 7.48
N SER A 103 -2.96 1.48 8.19
CA SER A 103 -3.27 0.62 9.34
C SER A 103 -3.93 1.43 10.47
N ARG A 104 -3.43 2.65 10.73
CA ARG A 104 -4.00 3.57 11.71
C ARG A 104 -5.42 3.98 11.33
N LEU A 105 -5.64 4.40 10.09
CA LEU A 105 -6.95 4.79 9.59
C LEU A 105 -7.96 3.64 9.63
N GLN A 106 -7.54 2.43 9.26
CA GLN A 106 -8.37 1.22 9.36
C GLN A 106 -8.78 0.93 10.81
N SER A 107 -7.86 1.09 11.76
CA SER A 107 -8.14 0.95 13.19
C SER A 107 -9.17 1.99 13.66
N VAL A 108 -8.99 3.26 13.31
CA VAL A 108 -9.95 4.33 13.64
C VAL A 108 -11.34 4.05 13.04
N ILE A 109 -11.41 3.62 11.78
CA ILE A 109 -12.67 3.25 11.14
C ILE A 109 -13.35 2.11 11.89
N LYS A 110 -12.59 1.10 12.34
CA LYS A 110 -13.12 -0.02 13.11
C LYS A 110 -13.73 0.47 14.43
N THR A 111 -12.97 1.26 15.20
CA THR A 111 -13.45 1.83 16.47
C THR A 111 -14.71 2.67 16.28
N LEU A 112 -14.73 3.57 15.29
CA LEU A 112 -15.90 4.41 15.02
C LEU A 112 -17.13 3.59 14.61
N LYS A 113 -16.95 2.49 13.87
CA LYS A 113 -18.04 1.58 13.54
C LYS A 113 -18.60 0.89 14.79
N GLU A 114 -17.73 0.44 15.69
CA GLU A 114 -18.11 -0.18 16.95
C GLU A 114 -18.84 0.81 17.87
N GLU A 115 -18.34 2.04 18.01
CA GLU A 115 -19.00 3.10 18.78
C GLU A 115 -20.37 3.45 18.22
N LYS A 116 -20.48 3.58 16.89
CA LYS A 116 -21.77 3.82 16.22
C LYS A 116 -22.75 2.69 16.50
N GLN A 117 -22.30 1.44 16.40
CA GLN A 117 -23.14 0.28 16.66
C GLN A 117 -23.61 0.24 18.12
N SER A 118 -22.71 0.44 19.07
CA SER A 118 -23.01 0.52 20.50
C SER A 118 -24.04 1.60 20.83
N ARG A 119 -23.95 2.77 20.18
CA ARG A 119 -24.94 3.85 20.32
C ARG A 119 -26.32 3.46 19.80
N ILE A 120 -26.39 2.75 18.69
CA ILE A 120 -27.67 2.26 18.13
C ILE A 120 -28.27 1.21 19.06
N ASP A 121 -27.45 0.28 19.54
CA ASP A 121 -27.89 -0.77 20.44
C ASP A 121 -28.39 -0.20 21.77
N GLY A 122 -27.67 0.76 22.35
CA GLY A 122 -28.09 1.47 23.56
C GLY A 122 -29.39 2.26 23.40
N ARG A 123 -29.65 2.82 22.22
CA ARG A 123 -30.94 3.46 21.93
C ARG A 123 -32.07 2.44 21.83
N ASN A 124 -31.83 1.34 21.11
CA ASN A 124 -32.82 0.27 20.96
C ASN A 124 -33.18 -0.39 22.30
N THR A 125 -32.22 -0.55 23.21
CA THR A 125 -32.49 -1.10 24.55
C THR A 125 -33.28 -0.12 25.41
N TYR A 126 -32.96 1.17 25.33
CA TYR A 126 -33.72 2.23 26.01
C TYR A 126 -35.17 2.27 25.55
N ASP A 127 -35.39 2.32 24.23
CA ASP A 127 -36.74 2.39 23.63
C ASP A 127 -37.60 1.17 24.06
N LYS A 128 -37.02 -0.05 24.03
CA LYS A 128 -37.70 -1.26 24.53
C LYS A 128 -38.02 -1.20 26.03
N GLY A 129 -37.11 -0.65 26.84
CA GLY A 129 -37.34 -0.48 28.27
C GLY A 129 -38.48 0.49 28.56
N LEU A 130 -38.60 1.55 27.76
CA LEU A 130 -39.69 2.51 27.85
C LEU A 130 -41.04 1.86 27.49
N GLU A 131 -41.10 1.12 26.39
CA GLU A 131 -42.31 0.38 25.99
C GLU A 131 -42.77 -0.59 27.09
N GLN A 132 -41.85 -1.33 27.71
CA GLN A 132 -42.19 -2.24 28.82
C GLN A 132 -42.75 -1.49 30.04
N LEU A 133 -42.17 -0.34 30.38
CA LEU A 133 -42.63 0.48 31.49
C LEU A 133 -44.04 1.01 31.24
N GLU A 134 -44.30 1.51 30.02
CA GLU A 134 -45.62 1.99 29.62
C GLU A 134 -46.69 0.88 29.69
N GLN A 135 -46.35 -0.34 29.25
CA GLN A 135 -47.25 -1.50 29.34
C GLN A 135 -47.55 -1.90 30.79
N SER A 136 -46.54 -1.90 31.68
CA SER A 136 -46.75 -2.16 33.11
C SER A 136 -47.67 -1.12 33.71
N TRP A 137 -47.39 0.16 33.45
CA TRP A 137 -48.18 1.27 33.96
C TRP A 137 -49.64 1.22 33.49
N PHE A 138 -49.88 0.89 32.21
CA PHE A 138 -51.23 0.72 31.68
C PHE A 138 -51.98 -0.43 32.35
N THR A 139 -51.30 -1.56 32.55
CA THR A 139 -51.87 -2.75 33.20
C THR A 139 -52.22 -2.45 34.65
N GLU A 140 -51.31 -1.87 35.41
CA GLU A 140 -51.52 -1.48 36.81
C GLU A 140 -52.68 -0.48 36.94
N THR A 141 -52.73 0.54 36.07
CA THR A 141 -53.82 1.53 36.08
C THR A 141 -55.17 0.88 35.78
N ARG A 142 -55.22 -0.05 34.81
CA ARG A 142 -56.45 -0.78 34.48
C ARG A 142 -56.90 -1.65 35.66
N ASP A 143 -55.98 -2.35 36.30
CA ASP A 143 -56.30 -3.23 37.43
C ASP A 143 -56.77 -2.44 38.66
N LEU A 144 -56.28 -1.20 38.87
CA LEU A 144 -56.76 -0.30 39.92
C LEU A 144 -58.15 0.29 39.66
N LEU A 145 -58.58 0.34 38.40
CA LEU A 145 -59.87 0.88 37.97
C LEU A 145 -60.96 -0.20 37.79
N ALA A 146 -60.61 -1.48 37.90
CA ALA A 146 -61.50 -2.63 37.80
C ALA A 146 -62.15 -2.99 39.14
#